data_AF-A0A2V7KH86-F1
#
_entry.id   AF-A0A2V7KH86-F1
#
_cell.length_a   1.000
_cell.length_b   1.000
_cell.length_c   1.000
_cell.angle_alpha   90.00
_cell.angle_beta   90.00
_cell.angle_gamma   90.00
#
_symmetry.space_group_name_H-M   'P 1'
#
loop_
_entity.id
_entity.type
_entity.pdbx_description
1 polymer ?
#
loop_
_entity_poly.entity_id
_entity_poly.type
_entity_poly.pdbx_seq_one_letter_code
_entity_poly.pdbx_strand_id
1 'polypeptide(L)'
;MAIIFVMAACFDNTGDSPAGPSVSRPPDVGQQFTAEFQSAVAAQHRHSPKLLDTPGVVGTAVGFANGHAGVLLLVERPGIAGLPQALDGVPVSVSVTGRIMAFSDPTQRQRPAPLGFSVGHPAITFG
;
A
#
# COMPACT_ATOMS: atom_id res chain seq x y z
N MET A 1 -13.27 -30.27 -32.71
CA MET A 1 -14.12 -29.80 -31.60
C MET A 1 -13.40 -28.64 -30.93
N ALA A 2 -13.95 -27.43 -31.01
CA ALA A 2 -13.41 -26.26 -30.33
C ALA A 2 -14.33 -25.93 -29.15
N ILE A 3 -13.80 -25.90 -27.93
CA ILE A 3 -14.54 -25.56 -26.72
C ILE A 3 -14.34 -24.06 -26.49
N ILE A 4 -15.43 -23.30 -26.65
CA ILE A 4 -15.47 -21.87 -26.32
C ILE A 4 -15.81 -21.77 -24.83
N PHE A 5 -14.89 -21.22 -24.04
CA PHE A 5 -15.12 -20.86 -22.64
C PHE A 5 -15.73 -19.46 -22.59
N VAL A 6 -17.01 -19.35 -22.25
CA VAL A 6 -17.68 -18.07 -21.96
C VAL A 6 -17.60 -17.84 -20.46
N MET A 7 -16.85 -16.83 -20.03
CA MET A 7 -16.85 -16.35 -18.65
C MET A 7 -17.88 -15.22 -18.51
N ALA A 8 -18.94 -15.48 -17.75
CA ALA A 8 -19.90 -14.46 -17.33
C ALA A 8 -19.43 -13.87 -15.99
N ALA A 9 -19.13 -12.58 -15.96
CA ALA A 9 -18.85 -11.82 -14.75
C ALA A 9 -19.99 -10.83 -14.52
N CYS A 10 -20.70 -10.95 -13.40
CA CYS A 10 -21.68 -9.96 -12.96
C CYS A 10 -20.96 -8.92 -12.10
N PHE A 11 -20.71 -7.74 -12.66
CA PHE A 11 -20.40 -6.56 -11.86
C PHE A 11 -21.72 -5.82 -11.60
N ASP A 12 -22.17 -5.78 -10.35
CA ASP A 12 -23.33 -4.98 -9.95
C ASP A 12 -22.99 -3.49 -10.08
N ASN A 13 -23.35 -2.90 -11.24
CA ASN A 13 -23.28 -1.46 -11.45
C ASN A 13 -24.52 -0.81 -10.81
N THR A 14 -24.42 -0.42 -9.55
CA THR A 14 -25.52 0.22 -8.78
C THR A 14 -25.86 1.65 -9.26
N GLY A 15 -25.37 2.07 -10.44
CA GLY A 15 -25.56 3.40 -11.00
C GLY A 15 -26.86 3.62 -11.78
N ASP A 16 -27.59 2.56 -12.14
CA ASP A 16 -28.80 2.65 -12.97
C ASP A 16 -30.06 2.34 -12.13
N SER A 17 -30.28 3.15 -11.09
CA SER A 17 -31.58 3.19 -10.42
C SER A 17 -32.46 4.22 -11.14
N PRO A 18 -33.55 3.83 -11.83
CA PRO A 18 -34.42 4.77 -12.55
C PRO A 18 -35.17 5.77 -11.65
N ALA A 19 -35.04 5.64 -10.32
CA ALA A 19 -35.61 6.55 -9.32
C ALA A 19 -34.55 7.40 -8.57
N GLY A 20 -33.26 7.32 -8.95
CA GLY A 20 -32.19 8.10 -8.32
C GLY A 20 -32.06 9.51 -8.93
N PRO A 21 -31.65 10.54 -8.16
CA PRO A 21 -31.37 11.85 -8.73
C PRO A 21 -30.25 11.76 -9.78
N SER A 22 -30.54 12.16 -11.02
CA SER A 22 -29.58 12.20 -12.12
C SER A 22 -28.58 13.34 -11.86
N VAL A 23 -27.46 13.04 -11.19
CA VAL A 23 -26.37 14.00 -11.07
C VAL A 23 -25.64 14.05 -12.42
N SER A 24 -25.93 15.06 -13.23
CA SER A 24 -25.15 15.39 -14.43
C SER A 24 -23.75 15.82 -13.98
N ARG A 25 -22.83 14.86 -13.81
CA ARG A 25 -21.44 15.17 -13.48
C ARG A 25 -20.78 15.75 -14.73
N PRO A 26 -20.25 16.99 -14.70
CA PRO A 26 -19.51 17.53 -15.84
C PRO A 26 -18.34 16.59 -16.16
N PRO A 27 -18.16 16.18 -17.43
CA PRO A 27 -17.25 15.09 -17.81
C PRO A 27 -15.75 15.42 -17.68
N ASP A 28 -15.38 16.69 -17.44
CA ASP A 28 -14.00 17.13 -17.54
C ASP A 28 -13.20 16.93 -16.24
N VAL A 29 -13.76 17.36 -15.10
CA VAL A 29 -13.05 17.35 -13.82
C VAL A 29 -12.75 15.91 -13.35
N GLY A 30 -13.74 15.01 -13.45
CA GLY A 30 -13.57 13.62 -13.01
C GLY A 30 -12.60 12.79 -13.87
N GLN A 31 -12.50 13.08 -15.17
CA GLN A 31 -11.57 12.38 -16.05
C GLN A 31 -10.11 12.79 -15.81
N GLN A 32 -9.85 14.08 -15.59
CA GLN A 32 -8.51 14.59 -15.30
C GLN A 32 -7.95 13.98 -14.01
N PHE A 33 -8.73 13.95 -12.92
CA PHE A 33 -8.34 13.29 -11.67
C PHE A 33 -8.03 11.79 -11.85
N THR A 34 -8.82 11.12 -12.68
CA THR A 34 -8.63 9.68 -12.94
C THR A 34 -7.34 9.44 -13.73
N ALA A 35 -7.04 10.29 -14.72
CA ALA A 35 -5.83 10.19 -15.52
C ALA A 35 -4.56 10.48 -14.69
N GLU A 36 -4.59 11.49 -13.83
CA GLU A 36 -3.49 11.83 -12.92
C GLU A 36 -3.22 10.71 -11.91
N PHE A 37 -4.28 10.12 -11.34
CA PHE A 37 -4.13 8.98 -10.44
C PHE A 37 -3.56 7.75 -11.15
N GLN A 38 -4.01 7.47 -12.37
CA GLN A 38 -3.48 6.36 -13.17
C GLN A 38 -2.00 6.55 -13.53
N SER A 39 -1.56 7.78 -13.82
CA SER A 39 -0.15 8.06 -14.08
C SER A 39 0.70 7.82 -12.83
N ALA A 40 0.21 8.20 -11.65
CA ALA A 40 0.87 7.92 -10.37
C ALA A 40 0.96 6.42 -10.08
N VAL A 41 -0.11 5.66 -10.33
CA VAL A 41 -0.11 4.18 -10.21
C VAL A 41 0.88 3.53 -11.16
N ALA A 42 0.94 3.98 -12.42
CA ALA A 42 1.88 3.46 -13.40
C ALA A 42 3.35 3.75 -13.01
N ALA A 43 3.63 4.98 -12.54
CA ALA A 43 4.95 5.36 -12.05
C ALA A 43 5.35 4.55 -10.82
N GLN A 44 4.44 4.38 -9.85
CA GLN A 44 4.69 3.54 -8.67
C GLN A 44 5.02 2.11 -9.09
N HIS A 45 4.20 1.46 -9.92
CA HIS A 45 4.42 0.07 -10.33
C HIS A 45 5.76 -0.14 -11.02
N ARG A 46 6.15 0.80 -11.90
CA ARG A 46 7.40 0.72 -12.65
C ARG A 46 8.63 0.83 -11.74
N HIS A 47 8.59 1.71 -10.75
CA HIS A 47 9.74 2.02 -9.91
C HIS A 47 9.76 1.28 -8.57
N SER A 48 8.65 0.67 -8.16
CA SER A 48 8.50 -0.01 -6.86
C SER A 48 9.63 -1.01 -6.54
N PRO A 49 10.05 -1.92 -7.45
CA PRO A 49 11.12 -2.87 -7.13
C PRO A 49 12.42 -2.18 -6.72
N LYS A 50 12.85 -1.17 -7.48
CA LYS A 50 14.08 -0.40 -7.21
C LYS A 50 13.96 0.44 -5.93
N LEU A 51 12.78 0.97 -5.64
CA LEU A 51 12.53 1.74 -4.42
C LEU A 51 12.59 0.85 -3.18
N LEU A 52 12.04 -0.37 -3.25
CA LEU A 52 12.07 -1.34 -2.16
C LEU A 52 13.48 -1.90 -1.91
N ASP A 53 14.35 -1.91 -2.91
CA ASP A 53 15.78 -2.26 -2.74
C ASP A 53 16.57 -1.17 -1.99
N THR A 54 16.00 0.03 -1.84
CA THR A 54 16.68 1.14 -1.14
C THR A 54 16.64 0.92 0.37
N PRO A 55 17.80 0.88 1.07
CA PRO A 55 17.83 0.70 2.50
C PRO A 55 17.03 1.80 3.22
N GLY A 56 16.06 1.38 4.03
CA GLY A 56 15.21 2.30 4.78
C GLY A 56 13.82 2.53 4.19
N VAL A 57 13.57 2.09 2.95
CA VAL A 57 12.23 2.07 2.35
C VAL A 57 11.55 0.75 2.71
N VAL A 58 10.36 0.84 3.29
CA VAL A 58 9.57 -0.34 3.71
C VAL A 58 8.33 -0.57 2.85
N GLY A 59 7.98 0.40 2.00
CA GLY A 59 6.81 0.31 1.15
C GLY A 59 6.71 1.48 0.16
N THR A 60 5.86 1.28 -0.85
CA THR A 60 5.40 2.34 -1.75
C THR A 60 3.87 2.34 -1.77
N ALA A 61 3.26 3.51 -1.92
CA ALA A 61 1.83 3.67 -2.10
C ALA A 61 1.55 4.80 -3.10
N VAL A 62 0.30 4.95 -3.52
CA VAL A 62 -0.19 6.13 -4.24
C VAL A 62 -1.29 6.75 -3.40
N GLY A 63 -1.30 8.07 -3.35
CA GLY A 63 -2.29 8.82 -2.61
C GLY A 63 -2.45 10.23 -3.16
N PHE A 64 -3.29 11.01 -2.50
CA PHE A 64 -3.47 12.41 -2.82
C PHE A 64 -2.79 13.28 -1.76
N ALA A 65 -1.94 14.18 -2.20
CA ALA A 65 -1.33 15.20 -1.35
C ALA A 65 -1.68 16.56 -1.95
N ASN A 66 -2.29 17.44 -1.15
CA ASN A 66 -2.70 18.79 -1.58
C ASN A 66 -3.60 18.81 -2.84
N GLY A 67 -4.44 17.77 -3.01
CA GLY A 67 -5.36 17.66 -4.15
C GLY A 67 -4.74 17.07 -5.42
N HIS A 68 -3.46 16.70 -5.40
CA HIS A 68 -2.75 16.07 -6.53
C HIS A 68 -2.41 14.62 -6.21
N ALA A 69 -2.50 13.73 -7.20
CA ALA A 69 -2.08 12.35 -7.08
C ALA A 69 -0.55 12.27 -7.09
N GLY A 70 0.00 11.51 -6.17
CA GLY A 70 1.43 11.36 -5.99
C GLY A 70 1.80 9.98 -5.45
N VAL A 71 3.08 9.66 -5.57
CA VAL A 71 3.63 8.45 -4.97
C VAL A 71 4.04 8.76 -3.52
N LEU A 72 3.65 7.89 -2.60
CA LEU A 72 4.02 7.96 -1.19
C LEU A 72 5.06 6.88 -0.90
N LEU A 73 6.24 7.29 -0.42
CA LEU A 73 7.26 6.39 0.10
C LEU A 73 7.04 6.19 1.60
N LEU A 74 6.95 4.93 2.01
CA LEU A 74 6.87 4.54 3.41
C LEU A 74 8.28 4.16 3.87
N VAL A 75 8.78 4.84 4.89
CA VAL A 75 10.16 4.65 5.38
C VAL A 75 10.20 4.22 6.83
N GLU A 76 11.21 3.42 7.20
CA GLU A 76 11.37 2.95 8.58
C GLU A 76 11.80 4.07 9.53
N ARG A 77 12.56 5.06 9.06
CA ARG A 77 13.14 6.13 9.88
C ARG A 77 13.20 7.44 9.10
N PRO A 78 13.23 8.59 9.77
CA PRO A 78 13.48 9.87 9.12
C PRO A 78 14.93 9.94 8.60
N GLY A 79 15.17 10.80 7.61
CA GLY A 79 16.53 11.11 7.14
C GLY A 79 17.18 10.08 6.21
N ILE A 80 16.38 9.22 5.55
CA ILE A 80 16.91 8.35 4.48
C ILE A 80 17.39 9.22 3.31
N ALA A 81 18.67 9.11 2.98
CA ALA A 81 19.29 9.88 1.91
C ALA A 81 19.01 9.25 0.52
N GLY A 82 19.03 10.08 -0.52
CA GLY A 82 18.94 9.62 -1.91
C GLY A 82 17.53 9.25 -2.39
N LEU A 83 16.49 9.61 -1.63
CA LEU A 83 15.11 9.41 -2.08
C LEU A 83 14.75 10.37 -3.22
N PRO A 84 14.10 9.89 -4.29
CA PRO A 84 13.65 10.73 -5.38
C PRO A 84 12.50 11.63 -4.93
N GLN A 85 12.49 12.89 -5.39
CA GLN A 85 11.38 13.83 -5.16
C GLN A 85 10.27 13.70 -6.21
N ALA A 86 10.56 13.05 -7.34
CA ALA A 86 9.60 12.78 -8.41
C ALA A 86 9.95 11.48 -9.14
N LEU A 87 8.92 10.81 -9.67
CA LEU A 87 9.03 9.59 -10.48
C LEU A 87 8.22 9.77 -11.75
N ASP A 88 8.86 9.75 -12.92
CA ASP A 88 8.21 9.98 -14.22
C ASP A 88 7.38 11.29 -14.26
N GLY A 89 7.81 12.32 -13.52
CA GLY A 89 7.10 13.60 -13.38
C GLY A 89 6.00 13.63 -12.31
N VAL A 90 5.70 12.48 -11.68
CA VAL A 90 4.75 12.37 -10.57
C VAL A 90 5.46 12.76 -9.26
N PRO A 91 4.89 13.65 -8.43
CA PRO A 91 5.50 14.05 -7.17
C PRO A 91 5.58 12.89 -6.17
N VAL A 92 6.67 12.85 -5.40
CA VAL A 92 6.89 11.89 -4.32
C VAL A 92 6.79 12.58 -2.97
N SER A 93 5.99 12.00 -2.07
CA SER A 93 5.93 12.35 -0.65
C SER A 93 6.54 11.24 0.20
N VAL A 94 7.09 11.57 1.37
CA VAL A 94 7.68 10.60 2.30
C VAL A 94 6.90 10.58 3.61
N SER A 95 6.55 9.39 4.08
CA SER A 95 5.92 9.17 5.38
C SER A 95 6.70 8.15 6.20
N VAL A 96 6.99 8.49 7.45
CA VAL A 96 7.73 7.62 8.38
C VAL A 96 6.74 6.69 9.06
N THR A 97 6.76 5.41 8.71
CA THR A 97 5.87 4.39 9.29
C THR A 97 6.55 3.49 10.30
N GLY A 98 7.88 3.49 10.35
CA GLY A 98 8.60 2.44 11.06
C GLY A 98 8.65 1.16 10.23
N ARG A 99 9.04 0.06 10.87
CA ARG A 99 9.10 -1.25 10.21
C ARG A 99 7.70 -1.85 10.10
N ILE A 100 7.37 -2.34 8.91
CA ILE A 100 6.15 -3.11 8.66
C ILE A 100 6.46 -4.57 8.97
N MET A 101 5.72 -5.16 9.91
CA MET A 101 5.87 -6.56 10.32
C MET A 101 4.57 -7.30 10.07
N ALA A 102 4.68 -8.54 9.61
CA ALA A 102 3.51 -9.41 9.50
C ALA A 102 2.88 -9.59 10.89
N PHE A 103 1.56 -9.43 10.95
CA PHE A 103 0.82 -9.75 12.17
C PHE A 103 0.97 -11.24 12.44
N SER A 104 1.50 -11.57 13.61
CA SER A 104 1.68 -12.95 14.07
C SER A 104 0.90 -13.14 15.36
N ASP A 105 0.21 -14.27 15.45
CA ASP A 105 -0.44 -14.67 16.69
C ASP A 105 0.61 -14.82 17.80
N PRO A 106 0.52 -14.03 18.89
CA PRO A 106 1.49 -14.12 19.98
C PRO A 106 1.51 -15.49 20.64
N THR A 107 0.45 -16.30 20.53
CA THR A 107 0.33 -17.65 21.09
C THR A 107 1.04 -18.71 20.25
N GLN A 108 1.26 -18.46 18.96
CA GLN A 108 2.08 -19.32 18.09
C GLN A 108 3.59 -19.03 18.22
N ARG A 109 3.98 -17.98 18.95
CA ARG A 109 5.37 -17.79 19.35
C ARG A 109 5.68 -18.87 20.38
N GLN A 110 6.55 -19.83 20.02
CA GLN A 110 6.90 -20.93 20.91
C GLN A 110 7.29 -20.44 22.31
N ARG A 111 6.49 -20.83 23.29
CA ARG A 111 6.76 -20.85 24.72
C ARG A 111 6.22 -22.20 25.22
N PRO A 112 6.96 -23.01 26.00
CA PRO A 112 8.22 -22.74 26.71
C PRO A 112 9.48 -22.86 25.83
N ALA A 113 10.62 -22.43 26.37
CA ALA A 113 11.91 -22.56 25.72
C ALA A 113 12.21 -24.04 25.39
N PRO A 114 12.93 -24.33 24.29
CA PRO A 114 13.38 -25.68 23.97
C PRO A 114 14.10 -26.32 25.17
N LEU A 115 13.94 -27.64 25.33
CA LEU A 115 14.59 -28.40 26.39
C LEU A 115 16.10 -28.10 26.41
N GLY A 116 16.61 -27.64 27.55
CA GLY A 116 18.02 -27.23 27.73
C GLY A 116 18.24 -25.73 27.97
N PHE A 117 17.23 -24.87 27.82
CA PHE A 117 17.29 -23.46 28.22
C PHE A 117 16.74 -23.29 29.65
N SER A 118 17.58 -22.86 30.60
CA SER A 118 17.11 -22.48 31.93
C SER A 118 16.33 -21.17 31.86
N VAL A 119 15.01 -21.25 31.87
CA VAL A 119 14.15 -20.12 32.22
C VAL A 119 14.27 -19.96 33.75
N GLY A 120 14.97 -18.91 34.19
CA GLY A 120 15.27 -18.70 35.61
C GLY A 120 14.04 -18.75 36.52
N HIS A 121 14.26 -18.94 37.82
CA HIS A 121 13.17 -19.08 38.78
C HIS A 121 12.30 -17.80 38.78
N PRO A 122 10.98 -17.91 38.54
CA PRO A 122 10.11 -16.76 38.29
C PRO A 122 10.03 -15.78 39.48
N ALA A 123 10.36 -16.21 40.70
CA ALA A 123 10.35 -15.33 41.88
C ALA A 123 11.61 -14.45 42.06
N ILE A 124 12.64 -14.59 41.21
CA ILE A 124 13.93 -13.87 41.37
C ILE A 124 14.25 -12.96 40.17
N THR A 125 13.58 -13.14 39.04
CA THR A 125 14.00 -12.53 37.75
C THR A 125 13.01 -11.52 37.17
N PHE A 126 12.12 -10.94 37.98
CA PHE A 126 11.25 -9.84 37.54
C PHE A 126 11.44 -8.63 38.46
N GLY A 127 12.11 -7.60 37.94
CA GLY A 127 12.03 -6.21 38.38
C GLY A 127 11.35 -5.40 37.30
#